data_AF-A0A4S2EDD6-F1
#
_entry.id   AF-A0A4S2EDD6-F1
#
_cell.length_a   1.000
_cell.length_b   1.000
_cell.length_c   1.000
_cell.angle_alpha   90.00
_cell.angle_beta   90.00
_cell.angle_gamma   90.00
#
_symmetry.space_group_name_H-M   'P 1'
#
loop_
_entity.id
_entity.type
_entity.pdbx_description
1 polymer ?
#
loop_
_entity_poly.entity_id
_entity_poly.type
_entity_poly.pdbx_seq_one_letter_code
_entity_poly.pdbx_strand_id
1 'polypeptide(L)'
;MCEEVKLLLAWKDKLAIGPWGEWCYRPGNLPYVKYSQTVEDFIREVELFVYDQPQLNLENYQLILSQAQVDVETVTELSNLSSQVLLAALVRIIKREEFSEGYILRFLQNRLIVDILVELAQKLSSTTEKKYMFCQVEFIPDAPLYTYLCDDETVKEGDEVVVPVGPAEEIHIVKVKKIIYATTANAPYPFERCKKVIEKLETRSDLAAVEKDIFTVTSQSVDALDTLIGTFRLKKDDRSLAIECLEACFSKTNENQRGTLIVKAARPDVYLTDPGVYLCLDNTPKVHMLEKITQSLGGIGNEWQKIELRSVDDLEMQLEEAPELAKVELKFASSHDVSAIWLDYFITADGITVYFSEWEKNNE
;
A
#
# COMPACT_ATOMS: atom_id res chain seq x y z
N MET A 1 -13.22 20.04 5.69
CA MET A 1 -14.63 19.60 5.85
C MET A 1 -14.83 18.74 7.10
N CYS A 2 -13.82 18.01 7.59
CA CYS A 2 -14.04 17.02 8.65
C CYS A 2 -14.05 17.57 10.10
N GLU A 3 -13.27 18.58 10.49
CA GLU A 3 -13.21 18.98 11.91
C GLU A 3 -14.38 19.87 12.33
N GLU A 4 -14.76 20.83 11.49
CA GLU A 4 -15.80 21.80 11.83
C GLU A 4 -17.21 21.17 11.81
N VAL A 5 -17.43 20.20 10.92
CA VAL A 5 -18.69 19.42 10.91
C VAL A 5 -18.77 18.50 12.13
N LYS A 6 -17.64 17.99 12.67
CA LYS A 6 -17.66 17.16 13.90
C LYS A 6 -18.23 17.91 15.10
N LEU A 7 -18.02 19.23 15.20
CA LEU A 7 -18.63 20.06 16.26
C LEU A 7 -20.16 20.04 16.17
N LEU A 8 -20.72 20.15 14.96
CA LEU A 8 -22.16 20.01 14.73
C LEU A 8 -22.65 18.59 15.04
N LEU A 9 -21.89 17.55 14.70
CA LEU A 9 -22.28 16.17 14.95
C LEU A 9 -22.37 15.81 16.44
N ALA A 10 -21.65 16.51 17.32
CA ALA A 10 -21.73 16.31 18.76
C ALA A 10 -23.13 16.61 19.35
N TRP A 11 -23.98 17.32 18.59
CA TRP A 11 -25.35 17.64 19.00
C TRP A 11 -26.36 16.54 18.74
N LYS A 12 -26.04 15.52 17.91
CA LYS A 12 -26.98 14.45 17.55
C LYS A 12 -27.58 13.75 18.77
N ASP A 13 -26.74 13.45 19.77
CA ASP A 13 -27.14 12.72 20.98
C ASP A 13 -27.82 13.65 21.98
N LYS A 14 -27.39 14.92 22.05
CA LYS A 14 -27.98 15.95 22.91
C LYS A 14 -29.39 16.35 22.48
N LEU A 15 -29.67 16.29 21.18
CA LEU A 15 -30.96 16.63 20.59
C LEU A 15 -31.88 15.43 20.40
N ALA A 16 -31.39 14.20 20.59
CA ALA A 16 -32.16 12.98 20.35
C ALA A 16 -33.42 12.86 21.24
N ILE A 17 -33.39 13.44 22.44
CA ILE A 17 -34.47 13.36 23.43
C ILE A 17 -34.69 14.74 24.06
N GLY A 18 -35.95 15.13 24.25
CA GLY A 18 -36.33 16.39 24.89
C GLY A 18 -36.09 16.43 26.41
N PRO A 19 -36.41 17.55 27.08
CA PRO A 19 -37.26 18.64 26.58
C PRO A 19 -36.51 19.62 25.66
N TRP A 20 -37.09 19.90 24.48
CA TRP A 20 -36.50 20.82 23.50
C TRP A 20 -36.97 22.27 23.67
N GLY A 21 -38.19 22.46 24.14
CA GLY A 21 -38.81 23.75 24.36
C GLY A 21 -40.27 23.61 24.78
N GLU A 22 -40.86 24.72 25.22
CA GLU A 22 -42.25 24.79 25.64
C GLU A 22 -42.99 25.93 24.96
N TRP A 23 -44.26 25.70 24.64
CA TRP A 23 -45.14 26.73 24.11
C TRP A 23 -45.49 27.75 25.19
N CYS A 24 -45.22 29.02 24.91
CA CYS A 24 -45.54 30.14 25.76
C CYS A 24 -46.76 30.87 25.22
N TYR A 25 -47.83 30.92 26.02
CA TYR A 25 -49.03 31.69 25.73
C TYR A 25 -49.15 32.83 26.75
N ARG A 26 -49.18 34.07 26.29
CA ARG A 26 -49.47 35.24 27.12
C ARG A 26 -50.57 36.08 26.47
N PRO A 27 -51.61 36.49 27.21
CA PRO A 27 -52.62 37.39 26.67
C PRO A 27 -51.98 38.66 26.09
N GLY A 28 -52.26 38.95 24.81
CA GLY A 28 -51.72 40.12 24.10
C GLY A 28 -50.42 39.91 23.32
N ASN A 29 -49.77 38.74 23.45
CA ASN A 29 -48.60 38.38 22.64
C ASN A 29 -48.97 37.24 21.67
N LEU A 30 -48.28 37.20 20.53
CA LEU A 30 -48.29 36.01 19.67
C LEU A 30 -47.69 34.82 20.43
N PRO A 31 -48.22 33.59 20.26
CA PRO A 31 -47.60 32.40 20.80
C PRO A 31 -46.15 32.29 20.34
N TYR A 32 -45.28 31.78 21.20
CA TYR A 32 -43.90 31.51 20.80
C TYR A 32 -43.38 30.29 21.55
N VAL A 33 -42.36 29.65 20.99
CA VAL A 33 -41.66 28.57 21.67
C VAL A 33 -40.49 29.15 22.46
N LYS A 34 -40.43 28.85 23.75
CA LYS A 34 -39.24 29.06 24.55
C LYS A 34 -38.39 27.80 24.44
N TYR A 35 -37.28 27.89 23.71
CA TYR A 35 -36.36 26.78 23.55
C TYR A 35 -35.55 26.53 24.83
N SER A 36 -35.14 25.28 25.02
CA SER A 36 -34.17 24.90 26.04
C SER A 36 -32.79 25.50 25.70
N GLN A 37 -31.93 25.68 26.72
CA GLN A 37 -30.57 26.17 26.51
C GLN A 37 -29.81 25.30 25.49
N THR A 38 -30.01 23.97 25.52
CA THR A 38 -29.39 23.04 24.57
C THR A 38 -29.76 23.35 23.12
N VAL A 39 -31.02 23.71 22.86
CA VAL A 39 -31.46 24.06 21.50
C VAL A 39 -30.97 25.45 21.11
N GLU A 40 -30.95 26.42 22.03
CA GLU A 40 -30.38 27.75 21.78
C GLU A 40 -28.88 27.69 21.45
N ASP A 41 -28.12 26.87 22.20
CA ASP A 41 -26.69 26.68 21.96
C ASP A 41 -26.44 25.99 20.62
N PHE A 42 -27.28 25.00 20.25
CA PHE A 42 -27.22 24.35 18.95
C PHE A 42 -27.48 25.33 17.79
N ILE A 43 -28.52 26.18 17.91
CA ILE A 43 -28.83 27.22 16.92
C ILE A 43 -27.60 28.11 16.70
N ARG A 44 -27.00 28.60 17.79
CA ARG A 44 -25.80 29.43 17.75
C ARG A 44 -24.63 28.71 17.07
N GLU A 45 -24.42 27.44 17.38
CA GLU A 45 -23.36 26.63 16.77
C GLU A 45 -23.54 26.50 15.26
N VAL A 46 -24.77 26.28 14.78
CA VAL A 46 -25.08 26.22 13.34
C VAL A 46 -24.80 27.57 12.67
N GLU A 47 -25.16 28.67 13.32
CA GLU A 47 -24.90 30.02 12.78
C GLU A 47 -23.41 30.34 12.69
N LEU A 48 -22.65 30.02 13.74
CA LEU A 48 -21.18 30.15 13.74
C LEU A 48 -20.56 29.27 12.64
N PHE A 49 -21.03 28.04 12.49
CA PHE A 49 -20.57 27.14 11.43
C PHE A 49 -20.80 27.72 10.04
N VAL A 50 -21.97 28.32 9.77
CA VAL A 50 -22.26 28.95 8.47
C VAL A 50 -21.29 30.09 8.20
N TYR A 51 -21.02 30.92 9.21
CA TYR A 51 -20.08 32.04 9.12
C TYR A 51 -18.64 31.57 8.89
N ASP A 52 -18.21 30.52 9.61
CA ASP A 52 -16.84 29.99 9.57
C ASP A 52 -16.56 29.15 8.30
N GLN A 53 -17.59 28.79 7.52
CA GLN A 53 -17.47 27.90 6.35
C GLN A 53 -18.02 28.53 5.05
N PRO A 54 -17.53 29.71 4.61
CA PRO A 54 -18.02 30.40 3.42
C PRO A 54 -17.89 29.56 2.13
N GLN A 55 -16.91 28.66 2.06
CA GLN A 55 -16.69 27.73 0.95
C GLN A 55 -17.87 26.79 0.68
N LEU A 56 -18.72 26.53 1.68
CA LEU A 56 -19.91 25.69 1.53
C LEU A 56 -21.10 26.45 0.95
N ASN A 57 -20.99 27.78 0.82
CA ASN A 57 -22.02 28.66 0.26
C ASN A 57 -23.41 28.50 0.92
N LEU A 58 -23.42 28.18 2.22
CA LEU A 58 -24.66 27.89 2.97
C LEU A 58 -25.53 29.13 3.18
N GLU A 59 -24.99 30.34 3.04
CA GLU A 59 -25.79 31.57 2.99
C GLU A 59 -26.83 31.52 1.85
N ASN A 60 -26.50 30.82 0.76
CA ASN A 60 -27.37 30.59 -0.38
C ASN A 60 -28.12 29.24 -0.30
N TYR A 61 -28.44 28.76 0.90
CA TYR A 61 -29.12 27.47 1.13
C TYR A 61 -30.38 27.28 0.28
N GLN A 62 -31.12 28.34 -0.03
CA GLN A 62 -32.33 28.28 -0.88
C GLN A 62 -32.00 27.82 -2.30
N LEU A 63 -30.89 28.30 -2.87
CA LEU A 63 -30.43 27.90 -4.20
C LEU A 63 -29.97 26.43 -4.19
N ILE A 64 -29.22 26.02 -3.16
CA ILE A 64 -28.73 24.65 -3.00
C ILE A 64 -29.91 23.66 -2.94
N LEU A 65 -30.92 23.96 -2.13
CA LEU A 65 -32.12 23.12 -2.01
C LEU A 65 -32.95 23.09 -3.30
N SER A 66 -33.10 24.23 -3.97
CA SER A 66 -33.80 24.34 -5.26
C SER A 66 -33.13 23.51 -6.35
N GLN A 67 -31.80 23.61 -6.47
CA GLN A 67 -31.01 22.83 -7.44
C GLN A 67 -31.08 21.33 -7.16
N ALA A 68 -31.11 20.94 -5.89
CA ALA A 68 -31.27 19.55 -5.47
C ALA A 68 -32.73 19.06 -5.51
N GLN A 69 -33.69 19.94 -5.83
CA GLN A 69 -35.13 19.65 -5.82
C GLN A 69 -35.62 19.10 -4.46
N VAL A 70 -35.07 19.61 -3.36
CA VAL A 70 -35.39 19.17 -1.99
C VAL A 70 -36.32 20.19 -1.32
N ASP A 71 -37.47 19.69 -0.87
CA ASP A 71 -38.34 20.39 0.08
C ASP A 71 -38.19 19.77 1.47
N VAL A 72 -37.70 20.58 2.41
CA VAL A 72 -37.44 20.18 3.80
C VAL A 72 -38.72 19.75 4.52
N GLU A 73 -39.90 20.23 4.09
CA GLU A 73 -41.17 19.83 4.72
C GLU A 73 -41.62 18.43 4.33
N THR A 74 -41.15 17.90 3.20
CA THR A 74 -41.65 16.65 2.59
C THR A 74 -40.56 15.61 2.34
N VAL A 75 -39.29 15.93 2.61
CA VAL A 75 -38.16 15.01 2.43
C VAL A 75 -38.33 13.74 3.28
N THR A 76 -38.17 12.58 2.64
CA THR A 76 -38.28 11.26 3.29
C THR A 76 -37.00 10.44 3.16
N GLU A 77 -36.20 10.63 2.11
CA GLU A 77 -34.95 9.92 1.88
C GLU A 77 -33.74 10.87 1.98
N LEU A 78 -33.03 10.82 3.11
CA LEU A 78 -31.83 11.63 3.35
C LEU A 78 -30.55 10.99 2.77
N SER A 79 -30.53 9.66 2.64
CA SER A 79 -29.35 8.90 2.21
C SER A 79 -28.83 9.28 0.83
N ASN A 80 -29.72 9.73 -0.06
CA ASN A 80 -29.39 10.11 -1.43
C ASN A 80 -28.88 11.55 -1.54
N LEU A 81 -28.99 12.35 -0.48
CA LEU A 81 -28.60 13.76 -0.49
C LEU A 81 -27.08 13.92 -0.26
N SER A 82 -26.50 14.96 -0.84
CA SER A 82 -25.10 15.31 -0.57
C SER A 82 -24.96 15.98 0.80
N SER A 83 -23.78 15.92 1.41
CA SER A 83 -23.52 16.58 2.70
C SER A 83 -23.82 18.08 2.67
N GLN A 84 -23.58 18.75 1.54
CA GLN A 84 -23.89 20.18 1.37
C GLN A 84 -25.40 20.44 1.35
N VAL A 85 -26.19 19.55 0.73
CA VAL A 85 -27.66 19.66 0.70
C VAL A 85 -28.25 19.39 2.09
N LEU A 86 -27.70 18.43 2.83
CA LEU A 86 -28.09 18.14 4.22
C LEU A 86 -27.80 19.34 5.15
N LEU A 87 -26.63 19.96 5.02
CA LEU A 87 -26.29 21.18 5.76
C LEU A 87 -27.20 22.36 5.37
N ALA A 88 -27.50 22.53 4.07
CA ALA A 88 -28.43 23.56 3.61
C ALA A 88 -29.85 23.34 4.15
N ALA A 89 -30.30 22.08 4.24
CA ALA A 89 -31.59 21.73 4.85
C ALA A 89 -31.60 22.09 6.35
N LEU A 90 -30.51 21.82 7.08
CA LEU A 90 -30.40 22.20 8.48
C LEU A 90 -30.48 23.73 8.66
N VAL A 91 -29.69 24.49 7.91
CA VAL A 91 -29.70 25.96 7.93
C VAL A 91 -31.08 26.51 7.58
N ARG A 92 -31.77 25.91 6.59
CA ARG A 92 -33.14 26.26 6.19
C ARG A 92 -34.15 26.08 7.32
N ILE A 93 -33.96 25.10 8.20
CA ILE A 93 -34.80 24.88 9.39
C ILE A 93 -34.53 25.98 10.40
N ILE A 94 -33.26 26.22 10.74
CA ILE A 94 -32.87 27.24 11.73
C ILE A 94 -33.33 28.63 11.30
N LYS A 95 -33.07 29.03 10.05
CA LYS A 95 -33.42 30.37 9.54
C LYS A 95 -34.92 30.61 9.37
N ARG A 96 -35.75 29.56 9.30
CA ARG A 96 -37.21 29.75 9.26
C ARG A 96 -37.82 29.94 10.65
N GLU A 97 -37.12 29.57 11.71
CA GLU A 97 -37.57 29.88 13.08
C GLU A 97 -37.69 31.39 13.31
N GLU A 98 -36.78 32.17 12.71
CA GLU A 98 -36.81 33.64 12.78
C GLU A 98 -38.16 34.24 12.29
N PHE A 99 -38.94 33.46 11.52
CA PHE A 99 -40.20 33.89 10.90
C PHE A 99 -41.41 33.02 11.29
N SER A 100 -41.27 31.98 12.13
CA SER A 100 -42.38 31.09 12.46
C SER A 100 -42.31 30.53 13.89
N GLU A 101 -43.45 30.52 14.56
CA GLU A 101 -43.62 30.09 15.95
C GLU A 101 -43.43 28.56 16.07
N GLY A 102 -42.21 28.05 16.30
CA GLY A 102 -41.98 26.64 16.64
C GLY A 102 -41.61 25.68 15.51
N TYR A 103 -40.99 26.17 14.43
CA TYR A 103 -40.52 25.36 13.30
C TYR A 103 -39.44 24.35 13.73
N ILE A 104 -38.42 24.79 14.47
CA ILE A 104 -37.36 23.93 15.03
C ILE A 104 -37.98 22.88 15.96
N LEU A 105 -38.92 23.28 16.83
CA LEU A 105 -39.59 22.34 17.73
C LEU A 105 -40.28 21.21 16.96
N ARG A 106 -40.99 21.54 15.87
CA ARG A 106 -41.62 20.55 14.99
C ARG A 106 -40.61 19.58 14.39
N PHE A 107 -39.46 20.08 13.91
CA PHE A 107 -38.43 19.23 13.27
C PHE A 107 -37.53 18.47 14.25
N LEU A 108 -37.51 18.84 15.53
CA LEU A 108 -36.97 18.01 16.59
C LEU A 108 -37.95 16.89 16.96
N GLN A 109 -39.24 17.20 17.07
CA GLN A 109 -40.30 16.23 17.39
C GLN A 109 -40.44 15.14 16.33
N ASN A 110 -40.30 15.47 15.04
CA ASN A 110 -40.31 14.49 13.95
C ASN A 110 -38.94 13.89 13.63
N ARG A 111 -37.92 14.22 14.43
CA ARG A 111 -36.51 13.78 14.31
C ARG A 111 -35.72 14.25 13.09
N LEU A 112 -36.26 15.04 12.17
CA LEU A 112 -35.54 15.41 10.95
C LEU A 112 -34.18 16.09 11.23
N ILE A 113 -34.09 16.98 12.23
CA ILE A 113 -32.81 17.60 12.60
C ILE A 113 -31.79 16.55 13.04
N VAL A 114 -32.23 15.59 13.88
CA VAL A 114 -31.37 14.51 14.38
C VAL A 114 -30.96 13.59 13.24
N ASP A 115 -31.89 13.25 12.35
CA ASP A 115 -31.65 12.32 11.24
C ASP A 115 -30.71 12.95 10.19
N ILE A 116 -30.79 14.26 9.94
CA ILE A 116 -29.80 15.00 9.14
C ILE A 116 -28.39 14.88 9.76
N LEU A 117 -28.27 15.07 11.08
CA LEU A 117 -26.98 14.94 11.78
C LEU A 117 -26.43 13.51 11.72
N VAL A 118 -27.31 12.50 11.86
CA VAL A 118 -26.92 11.08 11.74
C VAL A 118 -26.42 10.77 10.33
N GLU A 119 -27.14 11.21 9.29
CA GLU A 119 -26.75 10.98 7.90
C GLU A 119 -25.42 11.68 7.57
N LEU A 120 -25.22 12.92 8.05
CA LEU A 120 -23.93 13.62 7.92
C LEU A 120 -22.78 12.83 8.58
N ALA A 121 -23.00 12.25 9.77
CA ALA A 121 -22.00 11.43 10.45
C ALA A 121 -21.66 10.15 9.69
N GLN A 122 -22.65 9.48 9.08
CA GLN A 122 -22.43 8.30 8.25
C GLN A 122 -21.62 8.64 7.00
N LYS A 123 -21.97 9.72 6.30
CA LYS A 123 -21.23 10.16 5.11
C LYS A 123 -19.79 10.51 5.42
N LEU A 124 -19.53 11.19 6.54
CA LEU A 124 -18.16 11.50 6.99
C LEU A 124 -17.36 10.25 7.36
N SER A 125 -18.00 9.24 7.95
CA SER A 125 -17.38 7.95 8.28
C SER A 125 -17.10 7.09 7.04
N SER A 126 -17.84 7.30 5.94
CA SER A 126 -17.71 6.57 4.67
C SER A 126 -16.65 7.12 3.71
N THR A 127 -16.17 8.36 3.92
CA THR A 127 -14.93 8.84 3.31
C THR A 127 -13.75 8.17 4.03
N THR A 128 -13.26 7.04 3.50
CA THR A 128 -11.95 6.50 3.87
C THR A 128 -10.89 7.54 3.56
N GLU A 129 -10.51 8.33 4.56
CA GLU A 129 -9.35 9.21 4.50
C GLU A 129 -8.16 8.37 4.01
N LYS A 130 -7.47 8.86 2.97
CA LYS A 130 -6.31 8.19 2.39
C LYS A 130 -5.32 7.87 3.51
N LYS A 131 -5.01 6.58 3.70
CA LYS A 131 -3.98 6.14 4.61
C LYS A 131 -2.64 6.12 3.88
N TYR A 132 -1.60 6.53 4.59
CA TYR A 132 -0.22 6.55 4.15
C TYR A 132 0.55 5.53 4.99
N MET A 133 1.56 4.91 4.37
CA MET A 133 2.49 4.04 5.05
C MET A 133 3.66 4.85 5.60
N PHE A 134 3.96 4.66 6.87
CA PHE A 134 5.06 5.27 7.58
C PHE A 134 6.03 4.20 8.06
N CYS A 135 7.31 4.38 7.76
CA CYS A 135 8.39 3.57 8.29
C CYS A 135 8.99 4.26 9.51
N GLN A 136 9.02 3.56 10.64
CA GLN A 136 9.77 3.98 11.80
C GLN A 136 11.10 3.24 11.84
N VAL A 137 12.17 4.02 11.81
CA VAL A 137 13.55 3.53 11.72
C VAL A 137 14.33 3.95 12.96
N GLU A 138 15.34 3.17 13.29
CA GLU A 138 16.24 3.43 14.41
C GLU A 138 17.66 3.60 13.87
N PHE A 139 18.30 4.72 14.19
CA PHE A 139 19.70 4.98 13.79
C PHE A 139 20.71 4.42 14.81
N ILE A 140 20.32 4.38 16.09
CA ILE A 140 21.14 3.91 17.20
C ILE A 140 20.27 2.98 18.04
N PRO A 141 20.72 1.77 18.38
CA PRO A 141 19.96 0.86 19.24
C PRO A 141 19.49 1.54 20.54
N ASP A 142 18.23 1.30 20.90
CA ASP A 142 17.53 1.84 22.06
C ASP A 142 17.33 3.37 22.04
N ALA A 143 17.44 4.00 20.87
CA ALA A 143 17.17 5.43 20.66
C ALA A 143 15.74 5.68 20.15
N PRO A 144 15.25 6.93 20.13
CA PRO A 144 13.95 7.25 19.57
C PRO A 144 13.83 6.81 18.10
N LEU A 145 12.65 6.29 17.74
CA LEU A 145 12.34 5.96 16.36
C LEU A 145 12.05 7.23 15.55
N TYR A 146 12.58 7.29 14.34
CA TYR A 146 12.38 8.37 13.39
C TYR A 146 11.37 7.94 12.34
N THR A 147 10.44 8.84 11.99
CA THR A 147 9.31 8.51 11.10
C THR A 147 9.56 9.05 9.69
N TYR A 148 9.51 8.16 8.71
CA TYR A 148 9.60 8.46 7.29
C TYR A 148 8.31 8.04 6.58
N LEU A 149 7.91 8.80 5.56
CA LEU A 149 6.88 8.39 4.61
C LEU A 149 7.48 7.35 3.66
N CYS A 150 6.73 6.30 3.35
CA CYS A 150 7.17 5.28 2.42
C CYS A 150 6.06 4.97 1.42
N ASP A 151 6.38 5.16 0.15
CA ASP A 151 5.46 4.93 -0.97
C ASP A 151 5.57 3.47 -1.49
N ASP A 152 6.64 2.74 -1.11
CA ASP A 152 6.88 1.35 -1.50
C ASP A 152 6.25 0.38 -0.50
N GLU A 153 5.05 -0.10 -0.83
CA GLU A 153 4.27 -1.05 -0.01
C GLU A 153 4.94 -2.43 0.18
N THR A 154 6.06 -2.71 -0.50
CA THR A 154 6.82 -3.96 -0.32
C THR A 154 7.78 -3.92 0.88
N VAL A 155 7.99 -2.73 1.48
CA VAL A 155 8.83 -2.56 2.67
C VAL A 155 8.13 -3.14 3.91
N LYS A 156 8.84 -4.00 4.64
CA LYS A 156 8.37 -4.65 5.87
C LYS A 156 9.33 -4.41 7.04
N GLU A 157 8.86 -4.70 8.25
CA GLU A 157 9.71 -4.66 9.44
C GLU A 157 10.91 -5.60 9.27
N GLY A 158 12.09 -5.10 9.62
CA GLY A 158 13.36 -5.81 9.45
C GLY A 158 14.09 -5.53 8.14
N ASP A 159 13.44 -4.95 7.14
CA ASP A 159 14.11 -4.54 5.90
C ASP A 159 15.11 -3.39 6.18
N GLU A 160 16.15 -3.31 5.37
CA GLU A 160 17.04 -2.15 5.33
C GLU A 160 16.60 -1.19 4.24
N VAL A 161 16.57 0.09 4.56
CA VAL A 161 16.10 1.17 3.67
C VAL A 161 17.07 2.33 3.69
N VAL A 162 17.12 3.06 2.59
CA VAL A 162 17.93 4.27 2.43
C VAL A 162 17.08 5.48 2.73
N VAL A 163 17.55 6.35 3.63
CA VAL A 163 16.82 7.53 4.10
C VAL A 163 17.71 8.78 4.17
N PRO A 164 17.15 9.98 3.92
CA PRO A 164 17.86 11.24 4.09
C PRO A 164 17.79 11.74 5.53
N VAL A 165 18.90 12.26 6.05
CA VAL A 165 19.08 12.71 7.44
C VAL A 165 19.50 14.18 7.49
N GLY A 166 18.92 14.93 8.43
CA GLY A 166 19.30 16.33 8.69
C GLY A 166 18.99 17.31 7.55
N PRO A 167 19.32 18.61 7.70
CA PRO A 167 19.04 19.62 6.68
C PRO A 167 19.82 19.44 5.37
N ALA A 168 21.00 18.82 5.44
CA ALA A 168 21.86 18.56 4.27
C ALA A 168 21.46 17.29 3.49
N GLU A 169 20.41 16.59 3.92
CA GLU A 169 19.91 15.35 3.30
C GLU A 169 20.96 14.25 3.14
N GLU A 170 21.80 14.08 4.16
CA GLU A 170 22.81 13.03 4.17
C GLU A 170 22.18 11.65 4.16
N ILE A 171 22.62 10.81 3.23
CA ILE A 171 22.05 9.50 2.98
C ILE A 171 22.55 8.47 3.98
N HIS A 172 21.63 7.71 4.59
CA HIS A 172 21.94 6.67 5.56
C HIS A 172 21.15 5.40 5.27
N ILE A 173 21.78 4.25 5.51
CA ILE A 173 21.14 2.93 5.50
C ILE A 173 20.67 2.63 6.91
N VAL A 174 19.40 2.30 7.07
CA VAL A 174 18.78 2.04 8.37
C VAL A 174 17.81 0.88 8.31
N LYS A 175 17.65 0.19 9.44
CA LYS A 175 16.71 -0.93 9.57
C LYS A 175 15.33 -0.43 9.98
N VAL A 176 14.31 -0.88 9.26
CA VAL A 176 12.91 -0.62 9.59
C VAL A 176 12.53 -1.39 10.85
N LYS A 177 12.06 -0.69 11.87
CA LYS A 177 11.61 -1.27 13.14
C LYS A 177 10.12 -1.45 13.21
N LYS A 178 9.35 -0.55 12.59
CA LYS A 178 7.89 -0.59 12.63
C LYS A 178 7.26 0.02 11.40
N ILE A 179 6.18 -0.60 10.91
CA ILE A 179 5.32 -0.06 9.84
C ILE A 179 4.02 0.46 10.45
N ILE A 180 3.59 1.67 10.08
CA ILE A 180 2.33 2.26 10.54
C ILE A 180 1.52 2.76 9.34
N TYR A 181 0.23 2.43 9.31
CA TYR A 181 -0.72 3.01 8.34
C TYR A 181 -1.62 4.03 9.03
N ALA A 182 -1.52 5.30 8.65
CA ALA A 182 -2.29 6.38 9.25
C ALA A 182 -2.72 7.43 8.22
N THR A 183 -3.76 8.19 8.54
CA THR A 183 -4.16 9.37 7.75
C THR A 183 -3.24 10.53 8.09
N THR A 184 -3.26 11.61 7.30
CA THR A 184 -2.41 12.80 7.57
C THR A 184 -2.66 13.39 8.96
N ALA A 185 -3.91 13.36 9.42
CA ALA A 185 -4.32 13.83 10.75
C ALA A 185 -3.80 12.96 11.90
N ASN A 186 -3.63 11.66 11.65
CA ASN A 186 -3.20 10.68 12.65
C ASN A 186 -1.74 10.23 12.45
N ALA A 187 -0.96 10.97 11.66
CA ALA A 187 0.41 10.62 11.34
C ALA A 187 1.27 10.55 12.62
N PRO A 188 2.18 9.55 12.76
CA PRO A 188 3.04 9.41 13.95
C PRO A 188 3.99 10.58 14.18
N TYR A 189 4.22 11.36 13.12
CA TYR A 189 4.99 12.60 13.11
C TYR A 189 4.28 13.56 12.13
N PRO A 190 4.36 14.91 12.32
CA PRO A 190 3.65 15.85 11.47
C PRO A 190 3.90 15.57 9.97
N PHE A 191 2.83 15.25 9.25
CA PHE A 191 2.87 14.72 7.88
C PHE A 191 3.71 15.58 6.92
N GLU A 192 3.49 16.91 6.94
CA GLU A 192 4.21 17.89 6.10
C GLU A 192 5.71 17.98 6.40
N ARG A 193 6.17 17.41 7.51
CA ARG A 193 7.57 17.41 7.94
C ARG A 193 8.23 16.04 7.78
N CYS A 194 7.47 15.01 7.41
CA CYS A 194 8.02 13.69 7.16
C CYS A 194 8.89 13.73 5.90
N LYS A 195 10.13 13.28 6.03
CA LYS A 195 10.96 12.91 4.87
C LYS A 195 10.53 11.57 4.32
N LYS A 196 10.94 11.24 3.09
CA LYS A 196 10.59 9.98 2.44
C LYS A 196 11.72 8.96 2.51
N VAL A 197 11.35 7.69 2.60
CA VAL A 197 12.25 6.57 2.24
C VAL A 197 12.59 6.73 0.76
N ILE A 198 13.88 6.62 0.43
CA ILE A 198 14.37 6.77 -0.94
C ILE A 198 14.25 5.44 -1.68
N GLU A 199 14.77 4.38 -1.07
CA GLU A 199 14.74 3.03 -1.64
C GLU A 199 14.82 1.97 -0.55
N LYS A 200 14.30 0.79 -0.86
CA LYS A 200 14.52 -0.44 -0.10
C LYS A 200 15.78 -1.13 -0.62
N LEU A 201 16.64 -1.60 0.29
CA LEU A 201 17.76 -2.44 -0.10
C LEU A 201 17.30 -3.88 -0.30
N GLU A 202 17.67 -4.48 -1.43
CA GLU A 202 17.41 -5.89 -1.72
C GLU A 202 18.23 -6.77 -0.75
N THR A 203 17.55 -7.73 -0.11
CA THR A 203 18.26 -8.80 0.60
C THR A 203 18.82 -9.80 -0.40
N ARG A 204 20.12 -10.09 -0.34
CA ARG A 204 20.81 -11.00 -1.28
C ARG A 204 21.58 -12.09 -0.56
N SER A 205 21.61 -13.29 -1.14
CA SER A 205 22.57 -14.33 -0.78
C SER A 205 23.66 -14.44 -1.84
N ASP A 206 24.92 -14.20 -1.46
CA ASP A 206 26.08 -14.42 -2.32
C ASP A 206 26.48 -15.89 -2.30
N LEU A 207 25.89 -16.66 -3.21
CA LEU A 207 26.25 -18.07 -3.41
C LEU A 207 27.59 -18.20 -4.12
N ALA A 208 28.01 -17.21 -4.93
CA ALA A 208 29.28 -17.22 -5.63
C ALA A 208 30.50 -17.20 -4.69
N ALA A 209 30.35 -16.61 -3.49
CA ALA A 209 31.41 -16.61 -2.48
C ALA A 209 31.61 -17.99 -1.82
N VAL A 210 30.60 -18.87 -1.84
CA VAL A 210 30.55 -20.17 -1.14
C VAL A 210 31.14 -21.32 -1.98
N GLU A 211 31.36 -21.10 -3.28
CA GLU A 211 31.71 -22.13 -4.29
C GLU A 211 33.13 -22.72 -4.20
N LYS A 212 33.82 -22.55 -3.06
CA LYS A 212 35.18 -23.10 -2.85
C LYS A 212 35.19 -24.49 -2.21
N ASP A 213 34.12 -24.90 -1.55
CA ASP A 213 33.93 -26.24 -0.99
C ASP A 213 32.44 -26.63 -1.11
N ILE A 214 32.10 -27.91 -1.14
CA ILE A 214 30.71 -28.38 -1.31
C ILE A 214 29.88 -27.96 -0.07
N PHE A 215 28.82 -27.18 -0.27
CA PHE A 215 27.94 -26.72 0.82
C PHE A 215 26.47 -26.80 0.46
N THR A 216 25.71 -27.62 1.17
CA THR A 216 24.24 -27.49 1.25
C THR A 216 23.91 -26.16 1.92
N VAL A 217 23.41 -25.17 1.17
CA VAL A 217 22.97 -23.89 1.73
C VAL A 217 21.54 -24.00 2.25
N THR A 218 21.34 -23.55 3.49
CA THR A 218 20.09 -23.57 4.24
C THR A 218 19.15 -22.41 3.87
N SER A 219 17.97 -22.76 3.35
CA SER A 219 16.61 -22.18 3.47
C SER A 219 16.39 -20.76 4.05
N GLN A 220 17.17 -19.75 3.65
CA GLN A 220 16.83 -18.35 3.94
C GLN A 220 16.07 -17.75 2.76
N SER A 221 14.99 -17.04 3.08
CA SER A 221 14.19 -16.29 2.12
C SER A 221 14.88 -14.97 1.80
N VAL A 222 15.27 -14.77 0.55
CA VAL A 222 15.96 -13.55 0.06
C VAL A 222 15.32 -13.00 -1.20
N ASP A 223 15.54 -11.73 -1.50
CA ASP A 223 14.99 -11.09 -2.72
C ASP A 223 15.80 -11.48 -3.97
N ALA A 224 17.08 -11.81 -3.81
CA ALA A 224 17.94 -12.24 -4.90
C ALA A 224 19.01 -13.26 -4.50
N LEU A 225 19.38 -14.13 -5.45
CA LEU A 225 20.49 -15.07 -5.32
C LEU A 225 21.61 -14.68 -6.29
N ASP A 226 22.77 -14.26 -5.77
CA ASP A 226 23.94 -13.95 -6.58
C ASP A 226 24.74 -15.24 -6.83
N THR A 227 24.94 -15.59 -8.10
CA THR A 227 25.70 -16.77 -8.57
C THR A 227 26.85 -16.35 -9.49
N LEU A 228 27.69 -17.28 -9.95
CA LEU A 228 28.70 -16.97 -10.96
C LEU A 228 28.12 -16.42 -12.25
N ILE A 229 27.02 -17.02 -12.71
CA ILE A 229 26.42 -16.72 -14.00
C ILE A 229 25.52 -15.48 -13.97
N GLY A 230 25.21 -14.95 -12.79
CA GLY A 230 24.37 -13.76 -12.63
C GLY A 230 23.53 -13.78 -11.37
N THR A 231 22.62 -12.82 -11.28
CA THR A 231 21.69 -12.65 -10.16
C THR A 231 20.32 -13.22 -10.54
N PHE A 232 19.83 -14.18 -9.77
CA PHE A 232 18.47 -14.70 -9.91
C PHE A 232 17.48 -13.91 -9.03
N ARG A 233 16.33 -13.55 -9.60
CA ARG A 233 15.20 -12.90 -8.91
C ARG A 233 13.88 -13.52 -9.33
N LEU A 234 13.00 -13.78 -8.38
CA LEU A 234 11.63 -14.23 -8.67
C LEU A 234 10.71 -13.03 -8.67
N LYS A 235 9.80 -12.98 -9.64
CA LYS A 235 8.85 -11.88 -9.78
C LYS A 235 7.44 -12.39 -10.05
N LYS A 236 6.46 -11.58 -9.67
CA LYS A 236 5.07 -11.70 -10.09
C LYS A 236 4.55 -10.34 -10.53
N ASP A 237 4.11 -10.23 -11.78
CA ASP A 237 3.62 -8.97 -12.35
C ASP A 237 4.60 -7.80 -12.09
N ASP A 238 5.89 -8.06 -12.38
CA ASP A 238 7.05 -7.17 -12.16
C ASP A 238 7.43 -6.84 -10.70
N ARG A 239 6.63 -7.28 -9.73
CA ARG A 239 6.93 -7.12 -8.30
C ARG A 239 7.84 -8.24 -7.81
N SER A 240 8.84 -7.90 -7.00
CA SER A 240 9.76 -8.87 -6.42
C SER A 240 9.04 -9.84 -5.47
N LEU A 241 9.35 -11.13 -5.64
CA LEU A 241 8.98 -12.19 -4.73
C LEU A 241 10.25 -12.76 -4.10
N ALA A 242 10.18 -13.03 -2.79
CA ALA A 242 11.30 -13.66 -2.12
C ALA A 242 11.47 -15.12 -2.59
N ILE A 243 12.71 -15.50 -2.82
CA ILE A 243 13.18 -16.82 -3.23
C ILE A 243 13.70 -17.55 -2.00
N GLU A 244 13.39 -18.84 -1.90
CA GLU A 244 14.06 -19.75 -0.98
C GLU A 244 14.94 -20.71 -1.80
N CYS A 245 16.24 -20.74 -1.49
CA CYS A 245 17.18 -21.72 -2.01
C CYS A 245 17.18 -22.92 -1.06
N LEU A 246 16.64 -24.05 -1.50
CA LEU A 246 16.55 -25.29 -0.73
C LEU A 246 17.89 -26.02 -0.69
N GLU A 247 18.61 -25.99 -1.80
CA GLU A 247 19.92 -26.61 -1.96
C GLU A 247 20.73 -25.84 -2.99
N ALA A 248 22.03 -25.76 -2.76
CA ALA A 248 22.99 -25.27 -3.74
C ALA A 248 24.20 -26.19 -3.70
N CYS A 249 24.79 -26.51 -4.86
CA CYS A 249 26.00 -27.32 -4.97
C CYS A 249 26.87 -26.77 -6.08
N PHE A 250 28.17 -26.66 -5.83
CA PHE A 250 29.11 -26.07 -6.78
C PHE A 250 30.31 -26.98 -6.96
N SER A 251 30.77 -27.10 -8.19
CA SER A 251 31.96 -27.89 -8.52
C SER A 251 32.78 -27.23 -9.60
N LYS A 252 34.08 -27.46 -9.55
CA LYS A 252 35.04 -26.95 -10.50
C LYS A 252 35.99 -28.06 -10.92
N THR A 253 36.14 -28.20 -12.23
CA THR A 253 37.11 -29.08 -12.86
C THR A 253 38.04 -28.26 -13.75
N ASN A 254 38.99 -28.93 -14.42
CA ASN A 254 39.82 -28.27 -15.43
C ASN A 254 39.04 -27.95 -16.72
N GLU A 255 37.88 -28.60 -16.92
CA GLU A 255 37.10 -28.52 -18.15
C GLU A 255 35.86 -27.62 -17.98
N ASN A 256 35.32 -27.52 -16.77
CA ASN A 256 34.11 -26.75 -16.49
C ASN A 256 34.02 -26.22 -15.05
N GLN A 257 33.11 -25.28 -14.85
CA GLN A 257 32.53 -24.96 -13.54
C GLN A 257 31.04 -25.21 -13.60
N ARG A 258 30.47 -25.86 -12.58
CA ARG A 258 29.06 -26.21 -12.49
C ARG A 258 28.46 -25.68 -11.20
N GLY A 259 27.25 -25.12 -11.28
CA GLY A 259 26.44 -24.79 -10.12
C GLY A 259 25.04 -25.35 -10.27
N THR A 260 24.57 -26.01 -9.21
CA THR A 260 23.27 -26.64 -9.13
C THR A 260 22.48 -25.98 -8.01
N LEU A 261 21.24 -25.55 -8.27
CA LEU A 261 20.36 -24.91 -7.30
C LEU A 261 18.99 -25.58 -7.31
N ILE A 262 18.38 -25.73 -6.14
CA ILE A 262 16.96 -26.06 -6.01
C ILE A 262 16.29 -24.84 -5.38
N VAL A 263 15.38 -24.19 -6.11
CA VAL A 263 14.75 -22.95 -5.67
C VAL A 263 13.22 -23.03 -5.75
N LYS A 264 12.56 -22.29 -4.87
CA LYS A 264 11.11 -22.11 -4.86
C LYS A 264 10.74 -20.69 -4.42
N ALA A 265 9.47 -20.32 -4.60
CA ALA A 265 8.92 -19.16 -3.93
C ALA A 265 8.97 -19.37 -2.40
N ALA A 266 9.37 -18.34 -1.65
CA ALA A 266 9.33 -18.40 -0.19
C ALA A 266 7.89 -18.45 0.36
N ARG A 267 6.91 -18.05 -0.46
CA ARG A 267 5.48 -18.15 -0.16
C ARG A 267 4.95 -19.54 -0.52
N PRO A 268 4.30 -20.26 0.40
CA PRO A 268 3.83 -21.63 0.16
C PRO A 268 2.63 -21.72 -0.79
N ASP A 269 1.97 -20.59 -1.07
CA ASP A 269 0.77 -20.47 -1.91
C ASP A 269 1.07 -19.91 -3.32
N VAL A 270 2.34 -19.81 -3.69
CA VAL A 270 2.78 -19.29 -4.99
C VAL A 270 3.54 -20.38 -5.74
N TYR A 271 3.06 -20.73 -6.92
CA TYR A 271 3.70 -21.70 -7.81
C TYR A 271 4.49 -20.99 -8.90
N LEU A 272 5.53 -21.65 -9.41
CA LEU A 272 6.39 -21.12 -10.47
C LEU A 272 5.69 -21.07 -11.83
N THR A 273 4.59 -21.83 -11.97
CA THR A 273 3.68 -21.85 -13.11
C THR A 273 2.47 -20.91 -12.96
N ASP A 274 2.36 -20.18 -11.83
CA ASP A 274 1.28 -19.22 -11.64
C ASP A 274 1.34 -18.12 -12.72
N PRO A 275 0.18 -17.64 -13.22
CA PRO A 275 0.14 -16.52 -14.14
C PRO A 275 0.90 -15.31 -13.59
N GLY A 276 1.76 -14.74 -14.44
CA GLY A 276 2.57 -13.56 -14.10
C GLY A 276 3.82 -13.86 -13.29
N VAL A 277 4.03 -15.10 -12.82
CA VAL A 277 5.26 -15.52 -12.13
C VAL A 277 6.37 -15.85 -13.12
N TYR A 278 7.56 -15.34 -12.89
CA TYR A 278 8.73 -15.62 -13.71
C TYR A 278 10.04 -15.49 -12.94
N LEU A 279 11.06 -16.25 -13.36
CA LEU A 279 12.42 -16.14 -12.84
C LEU A 279 13.26 -15.27 -13.78
N CYS A 280 13.91 -14.26 -13.22
CA CYS A 280 14.81 -13.37 -13.93
C CYS A 280 16.26 -13.72 -13.60
N LEU A 281 17.10 -13.93 -14.62
CA LEU A 281 18.56 -14.01 -14.50
C LEU A 281 19.19 -12.75 -15.11
N ASP A 282 19.88 -11.95 -14.30
CA ASP A 282 20.65 -10.79 -14.73
C ASP A 282 22.15 -11.05 -14.60
N ASN A 283 22.84 -11.22 -15.72
CA ASN A 283 24.28 -11.50 -15.77
C ASN A 283 25.12 -10.24 -16.02
N THR A 284 24.50 -9.07 -16.25
CA THR A 284 25.16 -7.81 -16.61
C THR A 284 26.36 -7.48 -15.72
N PRO A 285 26.27 -7.60 -14.37
CA PRO A 285 27.37 -7.26 -13.47
C PRO A 285 28.55 -8.25 -13.55
N LYS A 286 28.37 -9.42 -14.17
CA LYS A 286 29.31 -10.55 -14.14
C LYS A 286 29.97 -10.85 -15.50
N VAL A 287 29.56 -10.18 -16.57
CA VAL A 287 30.06 -10.43 -17.95
C VAL A 287 31.58 -10.52 -18.02
N HIS A 288 32.30 -9.52 -17.51
CA HIS A 288 33.77 -9.50 -17.58
C HIS A 288 34.44 -10.58 -16.71
N MET A 289 33.80 -10.99 -15.61
CA MET A 289 34.28 -12.11 -14.79
C MET A 289 34.11 -13.43 -15.54
N LEU A 290 32.95 -13.62 -16.18
CA LEU A 290 32.65 -14.82 -16.96
C LEU A 290 33.57 -14.95 -18.17
N GLU A 291 33.94 -13.86 -18.84
CA GLU A 291 34.97 -13.85 -19.89
C GLU A 291 36.29 -14.45 -19.39
N LYS A 292 36.78 -14.00 -18.22
CA LYS A 292 38.03 -14.53 -17.64
C LYS A 292 37.92 -16.00 -17.30
N ILE A 293 36.78 -16.45 -16.79
CA ILE A 293 36.55 -17.86 -16.48
C ILE A 293 36.58 -18.69 -17.76
N THR A 294 35.84 -18.33 -18.80
CA THR A 294 35.82 -19.06 -20.08
C THR A 294 37.20 -19.10 -20.75
N GLN A 295 37.95 -17.98 -20.73
CA GLN A 295 39.34 -17.94 -21.21
C GLN A 295 40.27 -18.87 -20.42
N SER A 296 40.11 -18.94 -19.09
CA SER A 296 40.90 -19.86 -18.25
C SER A 296 40.65 -21.34 -18.54
N LEU A 297 39.48 -21.66 -19.12
CA LEU A 297 39.10 -23.01 -19.57
C LEU A 297 39.54 -23.30 -21.02
N GLY A 298 40.21 -22.36 -21.69
CA GLY A 298 40.70 -22.50 -23.06
C GLY A 298 39.80 -21.88 -24.14
N GLY A 299 38.76 -21.14 -23.75
CA GLY A 299 37.86 -20.43 -24.66
C GLY A 299 38.48 -19.18 -25.31
N ILE A 300 38.04 -18.86 -26.53
CA ILE A 300 38.44 -17.65 -27.26
C ILE A 300 37.39 -16.58 -26.92
N GLY A 301 37.50 -15.96 -25.74
CA GLY A 301 36.42 -15.21 -25.07
C GLY A 301 35.93 -13.92 -25.75
N ASN A 302 35.40 -14.00 -26.98
CA ASN A 302 35.19 -12.83 -27.82
C ASN A 302 33.84 -12.75 -28.57
N GLU A 303 32.92 -13.73 -28.50
CA GLU A 303 31.60 -13.56 -29.13
C GLU A 303 30.47 -14.05 -28.20
N TRP A 304 29.75 -13.07 -27.63
CA TRP A 304 28.49 -13.14 -26.86
C TRP A 304 28.20 -14.49 -26.19
N GLN A 305 28.39 -14.56 -24.88
CA GLN A 305 28.01 -15.72 -24.07
C GLN A 305 26.49 -15.88 -24.12
N LYS A 306 26.03 -16.58 -25.16
CA LYS A 306 24.68 -17.08 -25.31
C LYS A 306 24.47 -18.01 -24.13
N ILE A 307 23.79 -17.54 -23.09
CA ILE A 307 23.25 -18.42 -22.07
C ILE A 307 22.30 -19.34 -22.83
N GLU A 308 22.73 -20.57 -23.04
CA GLU A 308 21.92 -21.58 -23.68
C GLU A 308 21.00 -22.17 -22.62
N LEU A 309 19.71 -21.97 -22.77
CA LEU A 309 18.70 -22.43 -21.84
C LEU A 309 18.10 -23.72 -22.39
N ARG A 310 18.11 -24.80 -21.60
CA ARG A 310 17.59 -26.11 -22.00
C ARG A 310 16.62 -26.63 -20.95
N SER A 311 15.41 -26.99 -21.37
CA SER A 311 14.50 -27.78 -20.52
C SER A 311 14.78 -29.26 -20.69
N VAL A 312 14.72 -30.04 -19.61
CA VAL A 312 15.06 -31.47 -19.60
C VAL A 312 13.80 -32.37 -19.60
N ASP A 313 12.62 -31.86 -19.21
CA ASP A 313 11.39 -32.64 -19.00
C ASP A 313 10.13 -31.95 -19.62
N ASP A 314 8.92 -32.43 -19.30
CA ASP A 314 7.60 -31.88 -19.73
C ASP A 314 7.34 -30.41 -19.29
N LEU A 315 8.32 -29.78 -18.64
CA LEU A 315 8.31 -28.37 -18.28
C LEU A 315 8.60 -27.53 -19.54
N GLU A 316 7.57 -26.94 -20.14
CA GLU A 316 7.75 -26.01 -21.24
C GLU A 316 8.27 -24.67 -20.72
N MET A 317 9.37 -24.19 -21.31
CA MET A 317 9.96 -22.90 -20.98
C MET A 317 9.65 -21.92 -22.10
N GLN A 318 8.97 -20.83 -21.76
CA GLN A 318 8.71 -19.73 -22.68
C GLN A 318 9.71 -18.61 -22.41
N LEU A 319 10.46 -18.25 -23.45
CA LEU A 319 11.34 -17.09 -23.45
C LEU A 319 10.60 -15.93 -24.09
N GLU A 320 10.32 -14.90 -23.29
CA GLU A 320 9.95 -13.60 -23.86
C GLU A 320 11.23 -12.85 -24.22
N GLU A 321 11.23 -12.24 -25.41
CA GLU A 321 12.37 -11.61 -26.10
C GLU A 321 13.43 -11.01 -25.15
N ALA A 322 14.64 -11.57 -25.16
CA ALA A 322 15.82 -10.96 -24.53
C ALA A 322 16.48 -10.05 -25.59
N PRO A 323 16.36 -8.70 -25.50
CA PRO A 323 16.86 -7.82 -26.56
C PRO A 323 18.39 -7.81 -26.60
N GLU A 324 19.03 -8.08 -25.46
CA GLU A 324 20.47 -8.18 -25.27
C GLU A 324 20.68 -9.25 -24.16
N LEU A 325 21.60 -10.19 -24.33
CA LEU A 325 21.87 -11.36 -23.47
C LEU A 325 22.35 -11.02 -22.03
N ALA A 326 21.98 -9.85 -21.52
CA ALA A 326 22.27 -9.30 -20.20
C ALA A 326 21.23 -9.74 -19.14
N LYS A 327 19.97 -9.92 -19.58
CA LYS A 327 18.83 -10.26 -18.71
C LYS A 327 17.95 -11.28 -19.42
N VAL A 328 17.64 -12.37 -18.73
CA VAL A 328 16.79 -13.47 -19.21
C VAL A 328 15.58 -13.60 -18.29
N GLU A 329 14.39 -13.62 -18.87
CA GLU A 329 13.15 -13.88 -18.15
C GLU A 329 12.62 -15.27 -18.54
N LEU A 330 12.43 -16.11 -17.53
CA LEU A 330 12.08 -17.51 -17.64
C LEU A 330 10.65 -17.70 -17.13
N LYS A 331 9.73 -17.98 -18.05
CA LYS A 331 8.35 -18.34 -17.73
C LYS A 331 8.19 -19.84 -17.87
N PHE A 332 7.63 -20.47 -16.84
CA PHE A 332 7.43 -21.91 -16.80
C PHE A 332 5.96 -22.23 -17.08
N ALA A 333 5.72 -23.22 -17.95
CA ALA A 333 4.41 -23.74 -18.26
C ALA A 333 4.41 -25.26 -18.06
N SER A 334 3.40 -25.75 -17.34
CA SER A 334 3.15 -27.17 -17.15
C SER A 334 1.65 -27.43 -16.95
N SER A 335 1.23 -28.69 -17.07
CA SER A 335 -0.16 -29.10 -16.87
C SER A 335 -0.59 -29.12 -15.39
N HIS A 336 0.35 -28.94 -14.48
CA HIS A 336 0.17 -28.91 -13.02
C HIS A 336 1.03 -27.82 -12.37
N ASP A 337 0.76 -27.59 -11.09
CA ASP A 337 1.44 -26.59 -10.27
C ASP A 337 2.86 -27.01 -9.88
N VAL A 338 3.86 -26.25 -10.35
CA VAL A 338 5.28 -26.52 -10.04
C VAL A 338 5.72 -25.69 -8.84
N SER A 339 6.04 -26.36 -7.73
CA SER A 339 6.41 -25.69 -6.47
C SER A 339 7.89 -25.34 -6.37
N ALA A 340 8.77 -26.12 -7.02
CA ALA A 340 10.20 -25.94 -7.00
C ALA A 340 10.82 -26.31 -8.34
N ILE A 341 11.90 -25.64 -8.70
CA ILE A 341 12.68 -25.93 -9.90
C ILE A 341 14.10 -26.30 -9.52
N TRP A 342 14.63 -27.23 -10.28
CA TRP A 342 16.04 -27.56 -10.30
C TRP A 342 16.71 -26.76 -11.43
N LEU A 343 17.81 -26.10 -11.07
CA LEU A 343 18.61 -25.26 -11.94
C LEU A 343 20.01 -25.84 -11.99
N ASP A 344 20.54 -26.06 -13.18
CA ASP A 344 21.90 -26.58 -13.31
C ASP A 344 22.67 -25.86 -14.42
N TYR A 345 23.67 -25.08 -14.04
CA TYR A 345 24.45 -24.31 -14.98
C TYR A 345 25.87 -24.84 -15.13
N PHE A 346 26.39 -24.75 -16.34
CA PHE A 346 27.75 -25.11 -16.73
C PHE A 346 28.42 -23.94 -17.41
N ILE A 347 29.61 -23.60 -16.94
CA ILE A 347 30.53 -22.67 -17.59
C ILE A 347 31.66 -23.50 -18.18
N THR A 348 31.81 -23.46 -19.51
CA THR A 348 32.79 -24.22 -20.28
C THR A 348 33.65 -23.28 -21.13
N ALA A 349 34.62 -23.82 -21.87
CA ALA A 349 35.37 -23.06 -22.86
C ALA A 349 34.47 -22.45 -23.96
N ASP A 350 33.35 -23.11 -24.27
CA ASP A 350 32.45 -22.75 -25.37
C ASP A 350 31.32 -21.81 -24.95
N GLY A 351 31.10 -21.60 -23.65
CA GLY A 351 30.07 -20.69 -23.13
C GLY A 351 29.36 -21.20 -21.88
N ILE A 352 28.15 -20.69 -21.67
CA ILE A 352 27.32 -20.96 -20.49
C ILE A 352 26.05 -21.69 -20.94
N THR A 353 25.76 -22.83 -20.33
CA THR A 353 24.50 -23.56 -20.53
C THR A 353 23.79 -23.66 -19.19
N VAL A 354 22.48 -23.41 -19.15
CA VAL A 354 21.64 -23.58 -17.96
C VAL A 354 20.51 -24.54 -18.29
N TYR A 355 20.43 -25.60 -17.51
CA TYR A 355 19.38 -26.60 -17.54
C TYR A 355 18.33 -26.30 -16.48
N PHE A 356 17.08 -26.58 -16.82
CA PHE A 356 15.93 -26.43 -15.95
C PHE A 356 15.12 -27.71 -15.98
N SER A 357 14.71 -28.17 -14.81
CA SER A 357 13.66 -29.17 -14.68
C SER A 357 12.77 -28.85 -13.48
N GLU A 358 11.61 -29.47 -13.45
CA GLU A 358 10.88 -29.57 -12.20
C GLU A 358 11.71 -30.35 -11.18
N TRP A 359 11.66 -29.91 -9.92
CA TRP A 359 12.26 -30.66 -8.83
C TRP A 359 11.21 -31.45 -8.07
N GLU A 360 11.27 -32.77 -8.22
CA GLU A 360 10.54 -33.71 -7.37
C GLU A 360 11.48 -34.34 -6.35
N LYS A 361 11.05 -34.39 -5.09
CA LYS A 361 11.82 -34.96 -3.97
C LYS A 361 12.19 -36.45 -4.14
N ASN A 362 11.69 -37.13 -5.17
CA ASN A 362 11.93 -38.55 -5.44
C ASN A 362 13.04 -38.83 -6.47
N ASN A 363 13.69 -37.80 -7.05
CA ASN A 363 14.75 -37.94 -8.05
C ASN A 363 16.18 -37.85 -7.44
N GLU A 364 16.48 -38.71 -6.47
CA GLU A 364 17.88 -38.96 -5.99
C GLU A 364 18.49 -40.21 -6.65
#